data_AF-A0A2E5BVX3-F1
#
_entry.id   AF-A0A2E5BVX3-F1
#
_cell.length_a   1.000
_cell.length_b   1.000
_cell.length_c   1.000
_cell.angle_alpha   90.00
_cell.angle_beta   90.00
_cell.angle_gamma   90.00
#
_symmetry.space_group_name_H-M   'P 1'
#
loop_
_entity.id
_entity.type
_entity.pdbx_description
1 polymer ?
#
loop_
_entity_poly.entity_id
_entity_poly.type
_entity_poly.pdbx_seq_one_letter_code
_entity_poly.pdbx_strand_id
1 'polypeptide(L)'
;GDAAPKPVNRTKGTFWGTISGFTSFVAHAGGTPFQVYMLPQKLDKRLYVGTSVMFFAVVNLVKVPPYAMLGQLDVANLSTSLVLMPLAPIGMILGIKALNLIPERPFYIFAYTALFAAGSKLLWDGINGMLA
;
A
#
# COMPACT_ATOMS: atom_id res chain seq x y z
N GLY A 1 19.98 -19.06 12.89
CA GLY A 1 21.24 -18.31 12.70
C GLY A 1 20.91 -16.89 13.09
N ASP A 2 20.87 -16.66 14.39
CA ASP A 2 19.97 -15.66 14.98
C ASP A 2 20.76 -14.38 15.21
N ALA A 3 20.91 -13.60 14.13
CA ALA A 3 21.43 -12.25 14.23
C ALA A 3 20.43 -11.43 15.07
N ALA A 4 20.90 -10.87 16.19
CA ALA A 4 20.10 -10.05 17.08
C ALA A 4 19.40 -8.91 16.30
N PRO A 5 18.14 -8.57 16.63
CA PRO A 5 17.43 -7.46 16.01
C PRO A 5 18.26 -6.18 16.09
N LYS A 6 18.31 -5.41 15.00
CA LYS A 6 19.00 -4.12 15.05
C LYS A 6 18.35 -3.22 16.11
N PRO A 7 19.14 -2.39 16.82
CA PRO A 7 18.59 -1.46 17.77
C PRO A 7 17.64 -0.48 17.05
N VAL A 8 16.50 -0.22 17.68
CA VAL A 8 15.46 0.67 17.14
C VAL A 8 16.01 2.08 16.98
N ASN A 9 16.00 2.60 15.76
CA ASN A 9 16.36 3.99 15.49
C ASN A 9 15.08 4.81 15.35
N ARG A 10 14.72 5.53 16.41
CA ARG A 10 13.47 6.31 16.47
C ARG A 10 13.37 7.34 15.35
N THR A 11 14.46 8.04 15.02
CA THR A 11 14.47 9.05 13.96
C THR A 11 14.15 8.44 12.60
N LYS A 12 14.81 7.32 12.25
CA LYS A 12 14.53 6.60 11.00
C LYS A 12 13.13 5.99 11.00
N GLY A 13 12.70 5.44 12.13
CA GLY A 13 11.36 4.87 12.28
C GLY A 13 10.25 5.91 12.08
N THR A 14 10.38 7.09 12.68
CA THR A 14 9.45 8.20 12.46
C THR A 14 9.48 8.67 11.02
N PHE A 15 10.66 8.91 10.45
CA PHE A 15 10.79 9.36 9.05
C PHE A 15 10.13 8.39 8.05
N TRP A 16 10.51 7.11 8.10
CA TRP A 16 9.94 6.10 7.19
C TRP A 16 8.47 5.79 7.50
N GLY A 17 8.05 5.89 8.76
CA GLY A 17 6.66 5.80 9.18
C GLY A 17 5.80 6.92 8.59
N THR A 18 6.28 8.16 8.63
CA THR A 18 5.61 9.32 8.02
C THR A 18 5.50 9.17 6.51
N ILE A 19 6.59 8.79 5.82
CA ILE A 19 6.56 8.54 4.37
C ILE A 19 5.56 7.42 4.05
N SER A 20 5.58 6.34 4.83
CA SER A 20 4.63 5.22 4.66
C SER A 20 3.18 5.70 4.80
N GLY A 21 2.87 6.50 5.82
CA GLY A 21 1.53 7.07 6.01
C GLY A 21 1.10 7.94 4.82
N PHE A 22 1.98 8.85 4.38
CA PHE A 22 1.72 9.74 3.25
C PHE A 22 1.49 8.98 1.94
N THR A 23 2.40 8.07 1.56
CA THR A 23 2.25 7.31 0.30
C THR A 23 1.08 6.33 0.36
N SER A 24 0.73 5.84 1.56
CA SER A 24 -0.48 5.04 1.78
C SER A 24 -1.75 5.86 1.58
N PHE A 25 -1.75 7.13 1.96
CA PHE A 25 -2.90 8.02 1.76
C PHE A 25 -3.07 8.41 0.29
N VAL A 26 -1.98 8.80 -0.39
CA VAL A 26 -2.04 9.32 -1.78
C VAL A 26 -2.21 8.21 -2.82
N ALA A 27 -1.48 7.10 -2.67
CA ALA A 27 -1.38 6.07 -3.73
C ALA A 27 -1.58 4.63 -3.21
N HIS A 28 -2.00 4.46 -1.95
CA HIS A 28 -2.06 3.16 -1.28
C HIS A 28 -0.71 2.39 -1.27
N ALA A 29 0.41 3.11 -1.42
CA ALA A 29 1.75 2.55 -1.59
C ALA A 29 2.61 2.66 -0.31
N GLY A 30 1.99 2.53 0.86
CA GLY A 30 2.68 2.65 2.15
C GLY A 30 3.65 1.51 2.45
N GLY A 31 3.43 0.34 1.84
CA GLY A 31 4.20 -0.88 2.10
C GLY A 31 5.69 -0.75 1.82
N THR A 32 6.07 -0.04 0.75
CA THR A 32 7.48 0.09 0.34
C THR A 32 8.31 0.91 1.34
N PRO A 33 7.94 2.14 1.77
CA PRO A 33 8.63 2.84 2.85
C PRO A 33 8.68 2.07 4.17
N PHE A 34 7.58 1.38 4.54
CA PHE A 34 7.55 0.53 5.74
C PHE A 34 8.63 -0.55 5.69
N GLN A 35 8.74 -1.24 4.55
CA GLN A 35 9.74 -2.29 4.31
C GLN A 35 11.18 -1.78 4.39
N VAL A 36 11.46 -0.56 3.91
CA VAL A 36 12.80 0.05 3.99
C VAL A 36 13.31 0.13 5.44
N TYR A 37 12.43 0.43 6.39
CA TYR A 37 12.80 0.47 7.81
C TYR A 37 12.72 -0.89 8.51
N MET A 38 11.72 -1.70 8.18
CA MET A 38 11.40 -2.93 8.92
C MET A 38 12.18 -4.17 8.47
N LEU A 39 12.48 -4.32 7.17
CA LEU A 39 13.24 -5.49 6.67
C LEU A 39 14.63 -5.61 7.31
N PRO A 40 15.43 -4.53 7.47
CA PRO A 40 16.74 -4.61 8.11
C PRO A 40 16.69 -4.98 9.60
N GLN A 41 15.51 -4.93 10.25
CA GLN A 41 15.33 -5.31 11.66
C GLN A 41 15.39 -6.83 11.87
N LYS A 42 15.22 -7.63 10.80
CA LYS A 42 15.30 -9.10 10.83
C LYS A 42 14.43 -9.74 11.92
N LEU A 43 13.23 -9.20 12.12
CA LEU A 43 12.26 -9.75 13.06
C LEU A 43 11.85 -11.17 12.63
N ASP A 44 11.42 -11.99 13.61
CA ASP A 44 10.72 -13.23 13.29
C ASP A 44 9.53 -12.95 12.36
N LYS A 45 9.25 -13.90 11.45
CA LYS A 45 8.21 -13.74 10.42
C LYS A 45 6.85 -13.38 11.03
N ARG A 46 6.45 -14.01 12.14
CA ARG A 46 5.14 -13.73 12.77
C ARG A 46 5.12 -12.34 13.37
N LEU A 47 6.21 -11.93 14.02
CA LEU A 47 6.32 -10.60 14.61
C LEU A 47 6.36 -9.51 13.53
N TYR A 48 7.07 -9.73 12.42
CA TYR A 48 7.10 -8.81 11.28
C TYR A 48 5.70 -8.62 10.69
N VAL A 49 5.00 -9.72 10.39
CA VAL A 49 3.65 -9.67 9.82
C VAL A 49 2.69 -9.00 10.80
N GLY A 50 2.68 -9.40 12.07
CA GLY A 50 1.83 -8.78 13.09
C GLY A 50 2.10 -7.29 13.26
N THR A 51 3.37 -6.87 13.25
CA THR A 51 3.76 -5.45 13.32
C THR A 51 3.24 -4.68 12.12
N SER A 52 3.36 -5.24 10.91
CA SER A 52 2.85 -4.61 9.69
C SER A 52 1.33 -4.44 9.71
N VAL A 53 0.61 -5.45 10.20
CA VAL A 53 -0.86 -5.40 10.33
C VAL A 53 -1.27 -4.31 11.30
N MET A 54 -0.68 -4.27 12.49
CA MET A 54 -0.98 -3.24 13.48
C MET A 54 -0.61 -1.84 12.99
N PHE A 55 0.55 -1.70 12.35
CA PHE A 55 0.98 -0.43 11.77
C PHE A 55 -0.02 0.09 10.72
N PHE A 56 -0.39 -0.75 9.74
CA PHE A 56 -1.31 -0.32 8.69
C PHE A 56 -2.75 -0.19 9.17
N ALA A 57 -3.17 -0.90 10.21
CA ALA A 57 -4.45 -0.68 10.86
C ALA A 57 -4.52 0.74 11.45
N VAL A 58 -3.50 1.15 12.21
CA VAL A 58 -3.40 2.52 12.75
C VAL A 58 -3.34 3.55 11.62
N VAL A 59 -2.48 3.34 10.62
CA VAL A 59 -2.37 4.25 9.47
C VAL A 59 -3.73 4.40 8.78
N ASN A 60 -4.45 3.31 8.52
CA ASN A 60 -5.76 3.37 7.85
C ASN A 60 -6.82 4.05 8.72
N LEU A 61 -6.80 3.88 10.05
CA LEU A 61 -7.68 4.62 10.94
C LEU A 61 -7.40 6.13 10.89
N VAL A 62 -6.11 6.51 10.87
CA VAL A 62 -5.69 7.92 10.73
C VAL A 62 -6.12 8.53 9.38
N LYS A 63 -6.39 7.72 8.35
CA LYS A 63 -6.92 8.22 7.06
C LYS A 63 -8.39 8.63 7.12
N VAL A 64 -9.17 8.10 8.07
CA VAL A 64 -10.62 8.32 8.11
C VAL A 64 -10.98 9.80 8.25
N PRO A 65 -10.40 10.58 9.18
CA PRO A 65 -10.73 12.01 9.29
C PRO A 65 -10.36 12.80 8.02
N PRO A 66 -9.16 12.69 7.43
CA PRO A 66 -8.85 13.34 6.15
C PRO A 66 -9.77 12.94 5.01
N TYR A 67 -10.17 11.67 4.89
CA TYR A 67 -11.14 11.25 3.88
C TYR A 67 -12.53 11.85 4.11
N ALA A 68 -12.97 11.98 5.36
CA ALA A 68 -14.20 12.70 5.68
C ALA A 68 -14.11 14.16 5.25
N MET A 69 -12.99 14.83 5.53
CA MET A 69 -12.75 16.24 5.15
C MET A 69 -12.68 16.44 3.64
N LEU A 70 -12.18 15.45 2.89
CA LEU A 70 -12.17 15.44 1.42
C LEU A 70 -13.51 15.03 0.79
N GLY A 71 -14.56 14.81 1.60
CA GLY A 71 -15.89 14.40 1.12
C GLY A 71 -15.96 12.96 0.62
N GLN A 72 -14.92 12.15 0.82
CA GLN A 72 -14.88 10.76 0.31
C GLN A 72 -15.79 9.81 1.08
N LEU A 73 -16.35 10.22 2.22
CA LEU A 73 -17.27 9.41 3.04
C LEU A 73 -18.74 9.81 2.87
N ASP A 74 -19.13 10.33 1.70
CA ASP A 74 -20.53 10.60 1.41
C ASP A 74 -21.36 9.29 1.28
N VAL A 75 -22.68 9.43 1.37
CA VAL A 75 -23.62 8.30 1.31
C VAL A 75 -23.55 7.54 -0.02
N ALA A 76 -23.30 8.23 -1.12
CA ALA A 76 -23.22 7.61 -2.44
C ALA A 76 -21.97 6.73 -2.57
N ASN A 77 -20.81 7.21 -2.13
CA ASN A 77 -19.57 6.45 -2.16
C ASN A 77 -19.61 5.29 -1.15
N LEU A 78 -20.17 5.51 0.05
CA LEU A 78 -20.31 4.44 1.06
C LEU A 78 -21.27 3.34 0.60
N SER A 79 -22.41 3.69 0.01
CA SER A 79 -23.37 2.70 -0.53
C SER A 79 -22.78 1.93 -1.70
N THR A 80 -22.10 2.61 -2.63
CA THR A 80 -21.37 1.97 -3.73
C THR A 80 -20.30 1.01 -3.19
N SER A 81 -19.51 1.46 -2.21
CA SER A 81 -18.49 0.63 -1.56
C SER A 81 -19.09 -0.59 -0.87
N LEU A 82 -20.26 -0.46 -0.23
CA LEU A 82 -20.94 -1.57 0.42
C LEU A 82 -21.43 -2.63 -0.57
N VAL A 83 -21.98 -2.21 -1.71
CA VAL A 83 -22.40 -3.12 -2.79
C VAL A 83 -21.21 -3.83 -3.41
N LEU A 84 -20.07 -3.15 -3.54
CA LEU A 84 -18.83 -3.72 -4.10
C LEU A 84 -18.02 -4.52 -3.08
N MET A 85 -18.26 -4.36 -1.78
CA MET A 85 -17.52 -5.02 -0.69
C MET A 85 -17.42 -6.55 -0.86
N PRO A 86 -18.47 -7.29 -1.24
CA PRO A 86 -18.38 -8.74 -1.45
C PRO A 86 -17.47 -9.14 -2.61
N LEU A 87 -17.25 -8.26 -3.59
CA LEU A 87 -16.36 -8.52 -4.72
C LEU A 87 -14.88 -8.47 -4.32
N ALA A 88 -14.53 -7.74 -3.24
CA ALA A 88 -13.15 -7.64 -2.77
C ALA A 88 -12.53 -9.01 -2.38
N PRO A 89 -13.13 -9.83 -1.49
CA PRO A 89 -12.59 -11.15 -1.18
C PRO A 89 -12.62 -12.09 -2.39
N ILE A 90 -13.63 -11.99 -3.26
CA ILE A 90 -13.70 -12.80 -4.50
C ILE A 90 -12.52 -12.46 -5.41
N GLY A 91 -12.30 -11.17 -5.68
CA GLY A 91 -11.18 -10.68 -6.49
C GLY A 91 -9.82 -11.08 -5.90
N MET A 92 -9.66 -10.99 -4.58
CA MET A 92 -8.45 -11.46 -3.88
C MET A 92 -8.18 -12.94 -4.14
N ILE A 93 -9.19 -13.81 -3.95
CA ILE A 93 -9.04 -15.26 -4.15
C ILE A 93 -8.72 -15.57 -5.61
N LEU A 94 -9.39 -14.92 -6.56
CA LEU A 94 -9.12 -15.07 -7.99
C LEU A 94 -7.70 -14.62 -8.33
N GLY A 95 -7.24 -13.50 -7.77
CA GLY A 95 -5.87 -13.00 -7.92
C GLY A 95 -4.82 -13.98 -7.41
N ILE A 96 -5.03 -14.57 -6.23
CA ILE A 96 -4.13 -15.61 -5.68
C ILE A 96 -4.10 -16.84 -6.59
N LYS A 97 -5.25 -17.29 -7.09
CA LYS A 97 -5.32 -18.42 -8.02
C LYS A 97 -4.60 -18.11 -9.34
N ALA A 98 -4.83 -16.93 -9.92
CA ALA A 98 -4.19 -16.51 -11.15
C ALA A 98 -2.67 -16.38 -10.99
N LEU A 99 -2.19 -15.81 -9.87
CA LEU A 99 -0.77 -15.69 -9.57
C LEU A 99 -0.06 -17.05 -9.59
N ASN A 100 -0.71 -18.10 -9.04
CA ASN A 100 -0.14 -19.45 -9.02
C ASN A 100 -0.10 -20.13 -10.41
N LEU A 101 -0.82 -19.60 -11.40
CA LEU A 101 -0.88 -20.15 -12.76
C LEU A 101 0.09 -19.46 -13.73
N ILE A 102 0.53 -18.23 -13.42
CA ILE A 102 1.35 -17.42 -14.32
C ILE A 102 2.83 -17.64 -14.01
N PRO A 103 3.66 -18.02 -15.00
CA PRO A 103 5.11 -18.10 -14.82
C PRO A 103 5.73 -16.74 -14.45
N GLU A 104 6.82 -16.73 -13.68
CA GLU A 104 7.42 -15.48 -13.17
C GLU A 104 7.75 -14.46 -14.27
N ARG A 105 8.39 -14.90 -15.36
CA ARG A 105 8.84 -14.00 -16.44
C ARG A 105 7.70 -13.19 -17.09
N PRO A 106 6.62 -13.80 -17.62
CA PRO A 106 5.50 -13.04 -18.18
C PRO A 106 4.78 -12.18 -17.13
N PHE A 107 4.71 -12.64 -15.87
CA PHE A 107 4.16 -11.82 -14.79
C PHE A 107 4.93 -10.50 -14.63
N TYR A 108 6.26 -10.57 -14.53
CA TYR A 108 7.09 -9.36 -14.38
C TYR A 108 7.04 -8.46 -15.61
N ILE A 109 7.06 -9.02 -16.82
CA ILE A 109 6.91 -8.22 -18.06
C ILE A 109 5.59 -7.46 -18.04
N PHE A 110 4.49 -8.14 -17.74
CA PHE A 110 3.17 -7.51 -17.65
C PHE A 110 3.13 -6.45 -16.56
N ALA A 111 3.57 -6.78 -15.35
CA ALA A 111 3.56 -5.87 -14.21
C ALA A 111 4.39 -4.61 -14.47
N TYR A 112 5.60 -4.74 -15.02
CA TYR A 112 6.45 -3.59 -15.34
C TYR A 112 5.88 -2.74 -16.49
N THR A 113 5.30 -3.37 -17.50
CA THR A 113 4.65 -2.65 -18.60
C THR A 113 3.45 -1.85 -18.10
N ALA A 114 2.58 -2.48 -17.30
CA ALA A 114 1.42 -1.81 -16.70
C ALA A 114 1.84 -0.68 -15.75
N LEU A 115 2.87 -0.90 -14.93
CA LEU A 115 3.41 0.12 -14.04
C LEU A 115 3.97 1.32 -14.82
N PHE A 116 4.74 1.06 -15.88
CA PHE A 116 5.29 2.11 -16.72
C PHE A 116 4.19 2.91 -17.42
N ALA A 117 3.16 2.23 -17.95
CA ALA A 117 2.02 2.88 -18.59
C ALA A 117 1.22 3.74 -17.60
N ALA A 118 0.88 3.20 -16.42
CA ALA A 118 0.16 3.94 -15.39
C ALA A 118 0.97 5.14 -14.87
N GLY A 119 2.27 4.95 -14.61
CA GLY A 119 3.17 6.02 -14.21
C GLY A 119 3.27 7.13 -15.25
N SER A 120 3.42 6.77 -16.52
CA SER A 120 3.45 7.74 -17.63
C SER A 120 2.14 8.52 -17.75
N LYS A 121 0.98 7.85 -17.60
CA LYS A 121 -0.34 8.49 -17.61
C LYS A 121 -0.51 9.46 -16.45
N LEU A 122 -0.11 9.07 -15.24
CA LEU A 122 -0.18 9.94 -14.06
C LEU A 122 0.72 11.17 -14.20
N LEU A 123 1.92 11.03 -14.77
CA LEU A 123 2.80 12.16 -15.07
C LEU A 123 2.15 13.10 -16.08
N TRP A 124 1.55 12.56 -17.13
CA TRP A 124 0.82 13.35 -18.14
C TRP A 124 -0.34 14.13 -17.53
N ASP A 125 -1.19 13.47 -16.73
CA ASP A 125 -2.30 14.13 -16.02
C ASP A 125 -1.80 15.22 -15.07
N GLY A 126 -0.72 14.95 -14.33
CA GLY A 126 -0.11 15.91 -13.41
C GLY A 126 0.41 17.14 -14.14
N ILE A 127 1.13 16.95 -15.26
CA ILE A 127 1.64 18.07 -16.08
C ILE A 127 0.48 18.89 -16.65
N ASN A 128 -0.53 18.25 -17.23
CA ASN A 128 -1.69 18.96 -17.78
C ASN A 128 -2.45 19.75 -16.71
N GLY A 129 -2.62 19.17 -15.52
CA GLY A 129 -3.26 19.86 -14.39
C GLY A 129 -2.45 21.05 -13.85
N MET A 130 -1.14 21.11 -14.09
CA MET A 130 -0.29 22.26 -13.74
C MET A 130 -0.27 23.34 -14.83
N LEU A 131 -0.58 23.00 -16.07
CA LEU A 131 -0.59 23.92 -17.22
C LEU A 131 -1.97 24.54 -17.50
N ALA A 132 -3.04 24.02 -16.89
CA ALA A 132 -4.40 24.52 -16.95
C ALA A 132 -4.68 25.54 -15.84
#